data_AF-A0A5Q0H3Z5-F1
#
_entry.id   AF-A0A5Q0H3Z5-F1
#
_cell.length_a   1.000
_cell.length_b   1.000
_cell.length_c   1.000
_cell.angle_alpha   90.00
_cell.angle_beta   90.00
_cell.angle_gamma   90.00
#
_symmetry.space_group_name_H-M   'P 1'
#
loop_
_entity.id
_entity.type
_entity.pdbx_description
1 polymer ?
#
loop_
_entity_poly.entity_id
_entity_poly.type
_entity_poly.pdbx_seq_one_letter_code
_entity_poly.pdbx_strand_id
1 'polypeptide(L)'
;MVAEALVVVRDRAHPTRDRWRAAHLVADLTTTPPQEIVEFLRKDAADGGTSSRDRVNALFTLRWGDGLSAVRTVRDDERERPAVRRQAADLLINYSSADRVAAARVLLAIATDPAHRPALRHHAAVRLLQLGEAMRIPAREAMWVLARDEDASTALRAQALKSLVWFALADRRAVLGTAGELLATDNPLHRAQVLRAIGDADPTAAALELGRMMRDGATSPVARVRCAEFAVEFRRDRKDQAATVVRSIAFDDSLPAHVRKRAARCLARWSEACREEARDLLRRLVLPAP
;
A
#
# COMPACT_ATOMS: atom_id res chain seq x y z
N MET A 1 -5.39 13.44 27.20
CA MET A 1 -4.98 12.40 26.22
C MET A 1 -4.84 11.01 26.83
N VAL A 2 -3.80 10.67 27.62
CA VAL A 2 -3.66 9.32 28.21
C VAL A 2 -4.79 8.98 29.19
N ALA A 3 -5.15 9.93 30.07
CA ALA A 3 -6.26 9.73 31.03
C ALA A 3 -7.62 9.50 30.35
N GLU A 4 -7.91 10.24 29.27
CA GLU A 4 -9.15 10.07 28.48
C GLU A 4 -9.17 8.71 27.77
N ALA A 5 -8.04 8.28 27.20
CA ALA A 5 -7.93 6.97 26.58
C ALA A 5 -8.12 5.83 27.60
N LEU A 6 -7.63 5.99 28.84
CA LEU A 6 -7.90 5.02 29.92
C LEU A 6 -9.39 4.92 30.27
N VAL A 7 -10.12 6.05 30.29
CA VAL A 7 -11.57 6.05 30.48
C VAL A 7 -12.25 5.23 29.40
N VAL A 8 -11.87 5.44 28.13
CA VAL A 8 -12.41 4.67 27.00
C VAL A 8 -12.12 3.17 27.15
N VAL A 9 -10.90 2.77 27.55
CA VAL A 9 -10.55 1.35 27.73
C VAL A 9 -11.39 0.69 28.82
N ARG A 10 -11.68 1.40 29.92
CA ARG A 10 -12.45 0.88 31.06
C ARG A 10 -13.94 0.76 30.76
N ASP A 11 -14.49 1.69 30.00
CA ASP A 11 -15.92 1.72 29.73
C ASP A 11 -16.32 0.62 28.73
N ARG A 12 -17.05 -0.37 29.25
CA ARG A 12 -17.56 -1.51 28.47
C ARG A 12 -18.71 -1.11 27.53
N ALA A 13 -19.29 0.08 27.67
CA ALA A 13 -20.29 0.59 26.73
C ALA A 13 -19.64 1.00 25.40
N HIS A 14 -18.33 1.28 25.37
CA HIS A 14 -17.64 1.55 24.12
C HIS A 14 -17.42 0.27 23.29
N PRO A 15 -17.52 0.37 21.94
CA PRO A 15 -17.18 -0.73 21.06
C PRO A 15 -15.77 -1.25 21.30
N THR A 16 -15.58 -2.57 21.27
CA THR A 16 -14.27 -3.23 21.48
C THR A 16 -13.16 -2.62 20.62
N ARG A 17 -13.48 -2.23 19.38
CA ARG A 17 -12.54 -1.58 18.47
C ARG A 17 -12.00 -0.24 19.00
N ASP A 18 -12.84 0.57 19.64
CA ASP A 18 -12.44 1.88 20.14
C ASP A 18 -11.65 1.75 21.44
N ARG A 19 -12.02 0.77 22.28
CA ARG A 19 -11.24 0.35 23.46
C ARG A 19 -9.85 -0.14 23.05
N TRP A 20 -9.76 -0.91 21.97
CA TRP A 20 -8.48 -1.37 21.39
C TRP A 20 -7.60 -0.22 20.90
N ARG A 21 -8.17 0.72 20.15
CA ARG A 21 -7.45 1.91 19.68
C ARG A 21 -6.92 2.74 20.84
N ALA A 22 -7.75 2.93 21.87
CA ALA A 22 -7.36 3.65 23.07
C ALA A 22 -6.24 2.94 23.84
N ALA A 23 -6.32 1.62 24.00
CA ALA A 23 -5.28 0.82 24.66
C ALA A 23 -3.92 0.90 23.93
N HIS A 24 -3.93 0.81 22.59
CA HIS A 24 -2.72 1.00 21.80
C HIS A 24 -2.16 2.41 21.88
N LEU A 25 -3.02 3.43 21.81
CA LEU A 25 -2.59 4.81 21.96
C LEU A 25 -1.88 5.02 23.30
N VAL A 26 -2.43 4.49 24.40
CA VAL A 26 -1.78 4.57 25.71
C VAL A 26 -0.42 3.86 25.67
N ALA A 27 -0.37 2.62 25.16
CA ALA A 27 0.87 1.86 25.12
C ALA A 27 1.96 2.46 24.21
N ASP A 28 1.58 3.18 23.15
CA ASP A 28 2.51 3.91 22.28
C ASP A 28 3.04 5.19 22.93
N LEU A 29 2.24 5.82 23.80
CA LEU A 29 2.60 7.06 24.50
C LEU A 29 3.33 6.85 25.83
N THR A 30 3.34 5.62 26.35
CA THR A 30 3.96 5.29 27.65
C THR A 30 5.07 4.26 27.48
N THR A 31 6.24 4.52 28.09
CA THR A 31 7.34 3.55 28.13
C THR A 31 6.97 2.26 28.87
N THR A 32 6.09 2.38 29.87
CA THR A 32 5.53 1.25 30.62
C THR A 32 4.01 1.41 30.65
N PRO A 33 3.27 0.57 29.91
CA PRO A 33 1.81 0.65 29.89
C PRO A 33 1.23 0.46 31.30
N PRO A 34 0.18 1.21 31.67
CA PRO A 34 -0.53 0.99 32.93
C PRO A 34 -1.03 -0.46 33.05
N GLN A 35 -1.03 -1.00 34.27
CA GLN A 35 -1.41 -2.39 34.54
C GLN A 35 -2.78 -2.77 33.96
N GLU A 36 -3.73 -1.85 33.97
CA GLU A 36 -5.07 -2.06 33.42
C GLU A 36 -5.06 -2.27 31.90
N ILE A 37 -4.17 -1.57 31.18
CA ILE A 37 -3.95 -1.78 29.74
C ILE A 37 -3.32 -3.15 29.51
N VAL A 38 -2.34 -3.53 30.34
CA VAL A 38 -1.70 -4.84 30.27
C VAL A 38 -2.71 -5.97 30.48
N GLU A 39 -3.57 -5.87 31.50
CA GLU A 39 -4.63 -6.85 31.78
C GLU A 39 -5.67 -6.91 30.66
N PHE A 40 -6.08 -5.75 30.14
CA PHE A 40 -6.99 -5.69 29.00
C PHE A 40 -6.39 -6.41 27.78
N LEU A 41 -5.15 -6.09 27.40
CA LEU A 41 -4.50 -6.69 26.23
C LEU A 41 -4.22 -8.18 26.42
N ARG A 42 -3.86 -8.64 27.63
CA ARG A 42 -3.67 -10.07 27.92
C ARG A 42 -4.99 -10.84 27.81
N LYS A 43 -6.06 -10.31 28.40
CA LYS A 43 -7.38 -10.92 28.33
C LYS A 43 -7.85 -11.02 26.88
N ASP A 44 -7.66 -9.96 26.12
CA ASP A 44 -8.09 -9.90 24.74
C ASP A 44 -7.24 -10.80 23.82
N ALA A 45 -5.92 -10.88 24.03
CA ALA A 45 -5.07 -11.81 23.31
C ALA A 45 -5.38 -13.30 23.59
N ALA A 46 -5.97 -13.59 24.76
CA ALA A 46 -6.44 -14.92 25.14
C ALA A 46 -7.87 -15.22 24.67
N ASP A 47 -8.64 -14.21 24.27
CA ASP A 47 -10.02 -14.36 23.82
C ASP A 47 -10.07 -14.86 22.36
N GLY A 48 -10.88 -15.90 22.12
CA GLY A 48 -11.11 -16.45 20.78
C GLY A 48 -11.93 -15.53 19.87
N GLY A 49 -12.58 -14.49 20.42
CA GLY A 49 -13.32 -13.48 19.67
C GLY A 49 -12.46 -12.42 18.98
N THR A 50 -11.18 -12.30 19.36
CA THR A 50 -10.29 -11.27 18.84
C THR A 50 -9.75 -11.65 17.46
N SER A 51 -9.70 -10.66 16.56
CA SER A 51 -9.13 -10.90 15.23
C SER A 51 -7.66 -11.34 15.37
N SER A 52 -7.22 -12.32 14.58
CA SER A 52 -5.84 -12.82 14.66
C SER A 52 -4.79 -11.72 14.45
N ARG A 53 -5.15 -10.67 13.69
CA ARG A 53 -4.32 -9.48 13.49
C ARG A 53 -4.17 -8.68 14.77
N ASP A 54 -5.28 -8.41 15.45
CA ASP A 54 -5.27 -7.62 16.68
C ASP A 54 -4.57 -8.41 17.78
N ARG A 55 -4.85 -9.72 17.91
CA ARG A 55 -4.13 -10.62 18.84
C ARG A 55 -2.61 -10.49 18.73
N VAL A 56 -2.04 -10.57 17.52
CA VAL A 56 -0.59 -10.41 17.31
C VAL A 56 -0.10 -9.02 17.74
N ASN A 57 -0.87 -7.97 17.51
CA ASN A 57 -0.52 -6.62 17.95
C ASN A 57 -0.57 -6.49 19.47
N ALA A 58 -1.56 -7.06 20.17
CA ALA A 58 -1.57 -7.09 21.64
C ALA A 58 -0.31 -7.78 22.18
N LEU A 59 -0.03 -8.98 21.69
CA LEU A 59 1.15 -9.75 22.13
C LEU A 59 2.45 -8.95 21.91
N PHE A 60 2.54 -8.22 20.80
CA PHE A 60 3.69 -7.37 20.54
C PHE A 60 3.74 -6.10 21.39
N THR A 61 2.59 -5.49 21.70
CA THR A 61 2.52 -4.36 22.63
C THR A 61 2.96 -4.76 24.03
N LEU A 62 2.62 -5.98 24.47
CA LEU A 62 3.01 -6.56 25.76
C LEU A 62 4.50 -6.93 25.87
N ARG A 63 5.30 -6.79 24.80
CA ARG A 63 6.70 -7.23 24.74
C ARG A 63 7.61 -6.71 25.84
N TRP A 64 7.30 -5.54 26.40
CA TRP A 64 8.12 -4.91 27.44
C TRP A 64 8.00 -5.62 28.79
N GLY A 65 6.85 -6.26 29.06
CA GLY A 65 6.63 -7.06 30.28
C GLY A 65 6.71 -8.56 30.03
N ASP A 66 6.10 -9.04 28.94
CA ASP A 66 5.93 -10.48 28.66
C ASP A 66 7.00 -11.03 27.69
N GLY A 67 7.84 -10.15 27.14
CA GLY A 67 8.80 -10.50 26.11
C GLY A 67 8.15 -10.83 24.76
N LEU A 68 8.96 -11.32 23.82
CA LEU A 68 8.54 -11.57 22.43
C LEU A 68 8.18 -13.03 22.15
N SER A 69 8.26 -13.91 23.15
CA SER A 69 8.10 -15.35 22.97
C SER A 69 6.75 -15.71 22.35
N ALA A 70 5.65 -15.08 22.80
CA ALA A 70 4.32 -15.33 22.23
C ALA A 70 4.21 -14.91 20.75
N VAL A 71 4.82 -13.79 20.36
CA VAL A 71 4.85 -13.36 18.95
C VAL A 71 5.70 -14.30 18.10
N ARG A 72 6.82 -14.81 18.65
CA ARG A 72 7.66 -15.82 17.99
C ARG A 72 6.91 -17.14 17.80
N THR A 73 6.15 -17.59 18.80
CA THR A 73 5.28 -18.76 18.68
C THR A 73 4.27 -18.59 17.54
N VAL A 74 3.61 -17.44 17.43
CA VAL A 74 2.67 -17.19 16.32
C VAL A 74 3.38 -17.15 14.96
N ARG A 75 4.59 -16.59 14.86
CA ARG A 75 5.38 -16.60 13.62
C ARG A 75 5.68 -18.04 13.17
N ASP A 76 6.06 -18.88 14.13
CA ASP A 76 6.61 -20.21 13.86
C ASP A 76 5.52 -21.30 13.77
N ASP A 77 4.29 -21.05 14.23
CA ASP A 77 3.18 -21.99 14.14
C ASP A 77 2.62 -22.10 12.71
N GLU A 78 2.80 -23.25 12.07
CA GLU A 78 2.30 -23.53 10.72
C GLU A 78 0.79 -23.69 10.63
N ARG A 79 0.10 -23.91 11.77
CA ARG A 79 -1.37 -23.97 11.82
C ARG A 79 -1.99 -22.57 11.72
N GLU A 80 -1.20 -21.53 12.01
CA GLU A 80 -1.66 -20.15 11.89
C GLU A 80 -1.78 -19.72 10.43
N ARG A 81 -2.73 -18.82 10.18
CA ARG A 81 -2.94 -18.28 8.83
C ARG A 81 -1.66 -17.59 8.33
N PRO A 82 -1.24 -17.81 7.07
CA PRO A 82 -0.02 -17.19 6.53
C PRO A 82 0.06 -15.67 6.70
N ALA A 83 -1.06 -14.96 6.55
CA ALA A 83 -1.11 -13.52 6.76
C ALA A 83 -0.77 -13.08 8.20
N VAL A 84 -1.14 -13.89 9.19
CA VAL A 84 -0.89 -13.67 10.63
C VAL A 84 0.58 -13.96 10.93
N ARG A 85 1.11 -15.09 10.44
CA ARG A 85 2.53 -15.44 10.54
C ARG A 85 3.42 -14.36 9.93
N ARG A 86 3.06 -13.86 8.74
CA ARG A 86 3.75 -12.73 8.08
C ARG A 86 3.72 -11.45 8.94
N GLN A 87 2.58 -11.13 9.55
CA GLN A 87 2.49 -9.96 10.44
C GLN A 87 3.42 -10.11 11.65
N ALA A 88 3.43 -11.28 12.30
CA ALA A 88 4.35 -11.56 13.41
C ALA A 88 5.82 -11.47 12.95
N ALA A 89 6.16 -12.01 11.78
CA ALA A 89 7.48 -11.89 11.18
C ALA A 89 7.89 -10.41 10.97
N ASP A 90 6.99 -9.59 10.43
CA ASP A 90 7.23 -8.16 10.18
C ASP A 90 7.52 -7.37 11.45
N LEU A 91 6.83 -7.69 12.55
CA LEU A 91 7.04 -7.05 13.84
C LEU A 91 8.39 -7.43 14.47
N LEU A 92 8.83 -8.68 14.30
CA LEU A 92 10.03 -9.23 14.93
C LEU A 92 11.33 -8.92 14.19
N ILE A 93 11.25 -8.57 12.90
CA ILE A 93 12.38 -8.47 11.96
C ILE A 93 13.54 -7.55 12.40
N ASN A 94 13.25 -6.56 13.25
CA ASN A 94 14.19 -5.55 13.73
C ASN A 94 14.68 -5.80 15.17
N TYR A 95 14.28 -6.89 15.82
CA TYR A 95 14.58 -7.12 17.24
C TYR A 95 15.86 -7.90 17.49
N SER A 96 16.12 -8.94 16.70
CA SER A 96 17.36 -9.72 16.81
C SER A 96 17.77 -10.31 15.47
N SER A 97 19.03 -10.71 15.34
CA SER A 97 19.53 -11.43 14.16
C SER A 97 18.77 -12.75 13.96
N ALA A 98 18.52 -13.50 15.03
CA ALA A 98 17.74 -14.73 15.00
C ALA A 98 16.30 -14.48 14.52
N ASP A 99 15.65 -13.42 15.01
CA ASP A 99 14.30 -13.05 14.58
C ASP A 99 14.26 -12.64 13.11
N ARG A 100 15.29 -11.93 12.62
CA ARG A 100 15.42 -11.57 11.21
C ARG A 100 15.53 -12.80 10.32
N VAL A 101 16.35 -13.77 10.70
CA VAL A 101 16.52 -15.03 9.94
C VAL A 101 15.22 -15.84 9.92
N ALA A 102 14.55 -15.97 11.07
CA ALA A 102 13.29 -16.69 11.14
C ALA A 102 12.16 -15.98 10.37
N ALA A 103 12.10 -14.65 10.45
CA ALA A 103 11.19 -13.84 9.63
C ALA A 103 11.45 -14.04 8.13
N ALA A 104 12.72 -14.03 7.70
CA ALA A 104 13.09 -14.29 6.31
C ALA A 104 12.60 -15.66 5.83
N ARG A 105 12.71 -16.70 6.67
CA ARG A 105 12.23 -18.06 6.34
C ARG A 105 10.72 -18.10 6.12
N VAL A 106 9.94 -17.50 7.03
CA VAL A 106 8.48 -17.43 6.92
C VAL A 106 8.06 -16.64 5.69
N LEU A 107 8.68 -15.48 5.47
CA LEU A 107 8.38 -14.65 4.31
C LEU A 107 8.75 -15.34 2.99
N LEU A 108 9.85 -16.08 2.95
CA LEU A 108 10.24 -16.86 1.77
C LEU A 108 9.21 -17.94 1.46
N ALA A 109 8.86 -18.77 2.45
CA ALA A 109 7.84 -19.81 2.28
C ALA A 109 6.52 -19.21 1.74
N ILE A 110 6.11 -18.06 2.28
CA ILE A 110 4.89 -17.38 1.84
C ILE A 110 5.03 -16.82 0.42
N ALA A 111 6.18 -16.27 0.04
CA ALA A 111 6.39 -15.67 -1.27
C ALA A 111 6.41 -16.72 -2.40
N THR A 112 6.96 -17.91 -2.11
CA THR A 112 7.19 -18.95 -3.12
C THR A 112 6.05 -19.96 -3.23
N ASP A 113 5.15 -20.06 -2.25
CA ASP A 113 4.01 -20.98 -2.32
C ASP A 113 2.89 -20.44 -3.24
N PRO A 114 2.61 -21.09 -4.40
CA PRO A 114 1.55 -20.65 -5.31
C PRO A 114 0.14 -20.86 -4.73
N ALA A 115 -0.03 -21.70 -3.70
CA ALA A 115 -1.34 -21.87 -3.03
C ALA A 115 -1.78 -20.62 -2.27
N HIS A 116 -0.86 -19.68 -2.00
CA HIS A 116 -1.19 -18.42 -1.36
C HIS A 116 -1.66 -17.36 -2.34
N ARG A 117 -2.53 -16.46 -1.85
CA ARG A 117 -3.04 -15.34 -2.64
C ARG A 117 -1.87 -14.50 -3.22
N PRO A 118 -1.87 -14.16 -4.52
CA PRO A 118 -0.80 -13.39 -5.14
C PRO A 118 -0.43 -12.09 -4.40
N ALA A 119 -1.42 -11.37 -3.85
CA ALA A 119 -1.16 -10.14 -3.10
C ALA A 119 -0.34 -10.38 -1.80
N LEU A 120 -0.57 -11.52 -1.13
CA LEU A 120 0.18 -11.89 0.07
C LEU A 120 1.60 -12.31 -0.29
N ARG A 121 1.75 -13.12 -1.36
CA ARG A 121 3.05 -13.52 -1.92
C ARG A 121 3.90 -12.29 -2.29
N HIS A 122 3.30 -11.33 -3.00
CA HIS A 122 3.93 -10.06 -3.37
C HIS A 122 4.41 -9.28 -2.14
N HIS A 123 3.56 -9.12 -1.13
CA HIS A 123 3.96 -8.42 0.10
C HIS A 123 5.15 -9.12 0.77
N ALA A 124 5.14 -10.44 0.86
CA ALA A 124 6.23 -11.19 1.44
C ALA A 124 7.53 -11.01 0.65
N ALA A 125 7.47 -11.10 -0.69
CA ALA A 125 8.61 -10.87 -1.58
C ALA A 125 9.19 -9.45 -1.46
N VAL A 126 8.35 -8.41 -1.39
CA VAL A 126 8.81 -7.03 -1.16
C VAL A 126 9.56 -6.91 0.16
N ARG A 127 9.06 -7.58 1.22
CA ARG A 127 9.72 -7.55 2.51
C ARG A 127 11.07 -8.25 2.49
N LEU A 128 11.18 -9.37 1.78
CA LEU A 128 12.46 -10.07 1.57
C LEU A 128 13.48 -9.19 0.82
N LEU A 129 13.08 -8.42 -0.18
CA LEU A 129 13.98 -7.48 -0.87
C LEU A 129 14.60 -6.44 0.08
N GLN A 130 13.92 -6.12 1.18
CA GLN A 130 14.38 -5.17 2.20
C GLN A 130 15.28 -5.82 3.27
N LEU A 131 15.39 -7.14 3.32
CA LEU A 131 16.09 -7.88 4.38
C LEU A 131 17.60 -8.03 4.18
N GLY A 132 18.13 -7.51 3.09
CA GLY A 132 19.55 -7.55 2.76
C GLY A 132 19.86 -8.51 1.60
N GLU A 133 21.14 -8.56 1.24
CA GLU A 133 21.61 -9.16 0.00
C GLU A 133 21.28 -10.65 -0.15
N ALA A 134 21.43 -11.43 0.92
CA ALA A 134 21.14 -12.86 0.92
C ALA A 134 19.70 -13.20 0.52
N MET A 135 18.74 -12.31 0.81
CA MET A 135 17.33 -12.52 0.45
C MET A 135 16.94 -11.90 -0.89
N ARG A 136 17.80 -11.09 -1.53
CA ARG A 136 17.46 -10.42 -2.80
C ARG A 136 17.24 -11.40 -3.94
N ILE A 137 18.10 -12.41 -4.07
CA ILE A 137 18.01 -13.42 -5.14
C ILE A 137 16.66 -14.17 -5.08
N PRO A 138 16.32 -14.87 -3.97
CA PRO A 138 15.06 -15.62 -3.93
C PRO A 138 13.83 -14.70 -3.97
N ALA A 139 13.92 -13.49 -3.41
CA ALA A 139 12.82 -12.52 -3.49
C ALA A 139 12.57 -12.02 -4.91
N ARG A 140 13.65 -11.78 -5.67
CA ARG A 140 13.58 -11.40 -7.09
C ARG A 140 12.98 -12.52 -7.93
N GLU A 141 13.36 -13.77 -7.69
CA GLU A 141 12.76 -14.94 -8.36
C GLU A 141 11.26 -15.04 -8.08
N ALA A 142 10.84 -14.93 -6.82
CA ALA A 142 9.42 -14.91 -6.45
C ALA A 142 8.67 -13.73 -7.11
N MET A 143 9.31 -12.56 -7.22
CA MET A 143 8.72 -11.39 -7.88
C MET A 143 8.55 -11.60 -9.39
N TRP A 144 9.50 -12.27 -10.03
CA TRP A 144 9.41 -12.64 -11.44
C TRP A 144 8.28 -13.64 -11.72
N VAL A 145 8.12 -14.64 -10.84
CA VAL A 145 6.99 -15.56 -10.91
C VAL A 145 5.68 -14.77 -10.81
N LEU A 146 5.55 -13.87 -9.84
CA LEU A 146 4.34 -13.04 -9.69
C LEU A 146 4.09 -12.08 -10.86
N ALA A 147 5.13 -11.53 -11.48
CA ALA A 147 4.98 -10.67 -12.64
C ALA A 147 4.43 -11.40 -13.87
N ARG A 148 4.64 -12.72 -13.95
CA ARG A 148 4.22 -13.60 -15.04
C ARG A 148 3.00 -14.46 -14.70
N ASP A 149 2.54 -14.40 -13.45
CA ASP A 149 1.38 -15.15 -12.95
C ASP A 149 0.10 -14.65 -13.64
N GLU A 150 -0.50 -15.48 -14.49
CA GLU A 150 -1.71 -15.12 -15.26
C GLU A 150 -2.97 -15.04 -14.39
N ASP A 151 -2.97 -15.72 -13.23
CA ASP A 151 -4.06 -15.64 -12.26
C ASP A 151 -3.99 -14.34 -11.43
N ALA A 152 -2.85 -13.64 -11.47
CA ALA A 152 -2.69 -12.34 -10.85
C ALA A 152 -3.26 -11.22 -11.72
N SER A 153 -3.97 -10.27 -11.08
CA SER A 153 -4.43 -9.06 -11.76
C SER A 153 -3.28 -8.28 -12.43
N THR A 154 -3.54 -7.64 -13.56
CA THR A 154 -2.58 -6.76 -14.27
C THR A 154 -1.93 -5.73 -13.34
N ALA A 155 -2.73 -5.16 -12.43
CA ALA A 155 -2.26 -4.18 -11.44
C ALA A 155 -1.20 -4.76 -10.49
N LEU A 156 -1.41 -5.99 -10.02
CA LEU A 156 -0.46 -6.67 -9.13
C LEU A 156 0.81 -7.07 -9.89
N ARG A 157 0.68 -7.59 -11.12
CA ARG A 157 1.81 -7.92 -11.99
C ARG A 157 2.66 -6.68 -12.27
N ALA A 158 2.03 -5.54 -12.57
CA ALA A 158 2.70 -4.26 -12.72
C ALA A 158 3.42 -3.83 -11.42
N GLN A 159 2.79 -4.01 -10.26
CA GLN A 159 3.43 -3.67 -8.98
C GLN A 159 4.66 -4.56 -8.70
N ALA A 160 4.61 -5.85 -9.07
CA ALA A 160 5.77 -6.75 -9.01
C ALA A 160 6.92 -6.26 -9.90
N LEU A 161 6.61 -5.87 -11.15
CA LEU A 161 7.60 -5.25 -12.05
C LEU A 161 8.19 -3.97 -11.47
N LYS A 162 7.37 -3.11 -10.85
CA LYS A 162 7.87 -1.91 -10.16
C LYS A 162 8.89 -2.26 -9.08
N SER A 163 8.59 -3.26 -8.26
CA SER A 163 9.51 -3.73 -7.23
C SER A 163 10.81 -4.29 -7.83
N LEU A 164 10.74 -5.00 -8.95
CA LEU A 164 11.93 -5.43 -9.68
C LEU A 164 12.79 -4.25 -10.16
N VAL A 165 12.18 -3.20 -10.74
CA VAL A 165 12.93 -1.99 -11.13
C VAL A 165 13.61 -1.34 -9.94
N TRP A 166 12.88 -1.18 -8.83
CA TRP A 166 13.37 -0.47 -7.66
C TRP A 166 14.53 -1.20 -6.98
N PHE A 167 14.46 -2.53 -6.89
CA PHE A 167 15.44 -3.33 -6.14
C PHE A 167 16.48 -4.06 -7.01
N ALA A 168 16.29 -4.13 -8.33
CA ALA A 168 17.15 -4.89 -9.24
C ALA A 168 17.36 -4.16 -10.60
N LEU A 169 18.23 -3.14 -10.61
CA LEU A 169 18.54 -2.37 -11.83
C LEU A 169 19.04 -3.21 -13.02
N ALA A 170 19.68 -4.36 -12.76
CA ALA A 170 20.18 -5.28 -13.79
C ALA A 170 19.06 -5.91 -14.66
N ASP A 171 17.81 -5.90 -14.17
CA ASP A 171 16.69 -6.58 -14.83
C ASP A 171 15.88 -5.66 -15.75
N ARG A 172 16.32 -4.40 -15.94
CA ARG A 172 15.54 -3.36 -16.64
C ARG A 172 15.01 -3.79 -18.01
N ARG A 173 15.84 -4.43 -18.85
CA ARG A 173 15.42 -4.88 -20.18
C ARG A 173 14.34 -5.96 -20.11
N ALA A 174 14.51 -6.94 -19.22
CA ALA A 174 13.52 -7.99 -19.03
C ALA A 174 12.21 -7.42 -18.49
N VAL A 175 12.28 -6.46 -17.55
CA VAL A 175 11.09 -5.80 -16.99
C VAL A 175 10.32 -5.06 -18.07
N LEU A 176 11.01 -4.29 -18.91
CA LEU A 176 10.38 -3.58 -20.02
C LEU A 176 9.75 -4.55 -21.04
N GLY A 177 10.37 -5.71 -21.30
CA GLY A 177 9.80 -6.76 -22.14
C GLY A 177 8.47 -7.28 -21.60
N THR A 178 8.45 -7.75 -20.35
CA THR A 178 7.22 -8.26 -19.70
C THR A 178 6.17 -7.16 -19.52
N ALA A 179 6.58 -5.91 -19.28
CA ALA A 179 5.63 -4.80 -19.23
C ALA A 179 4.96 -4.52 -20.58
N GLY A 180 5.68 -4.72 -21.69
CA GLY A 180 5.12 -4.60 -23.04
C GLY A 180 3.88 -5.48 -23.25
N GLU A 181 3.92 -6.72 -22.75
CA GLU A 181 2.78 -7.64 -22.78
C GLU A 181 1.61 -7.10 -21.94
N LEU A 182 1.88 -6.56 -20.74
CA LEU A 182 0.85 -5.98 -19.88
C LEU A 182 0.22 -4.70 -20.44
N LEU A 183 0.96 -3.94 -21.25
CA LEU A 183 0.46 -2.72 -21.90
C LEU A 183 -0.61 -3.01 -22.96
N ALA A 184 -0.66 -4.24 -23.47
CA ALA A 184 -1.68 -4.69 -24.43
C ALA A 184 -3.09 -4.84 -23.83
N THR A 185 -3.26 -4.64 -22.52
CA THR A 185 -4.59 -4.64 -21.87
C THR A 185 -5.52 -3.59 -22.46
N ASP A 186 -6.78 -3.92 -22.69
CA ASP A 186 -7.81 -2.97 -23.15
C ASP A 186 -8.23 -1.95 -22.09
N ASN A 187 -7.93 -2.23 -20.81
CA ASN A 187 -8.32 -1.34 -19.71
C ASN A 187 -7.31 -0.18 -19.58
N PRO A 188 -7.71 1.08 -19.85
CA PRO A 188 -6.79 2.21 -19.82
C PRO A 188 -6.27 2.52 -18.40
N LEU A 189 -7.01 2.18 -17.34
CA LEU A 189 -6.51 2.34 -15.97
C LEU A 189 -5.38 1.34 -15.67
N HIS A 190 -5.52 0.10 -16.11
CA HIS A 190 -4.47 -0.90 -15.96
C HIS A 190 -3.25 -0.52 -16.78
N ARG A 191 -3.43 -0.07 -18.03
CA ARG A 191 -2.33 0.42 -18.87
C ARG A 191 -1.60 1.59 -18.21
N ALA A 192 -2.31 2.56 -17.64
CA ALA A 192 -1.72 3.67 -16.89
C ALA A 192 -0.94 3.20 -15.65
N GLN A 193 -1.42 2.17 -14.94
CA GLN A 193 -0.72 1.58 -13.80
C GLN A 193 0.57 0.86 -14.22
N VAL A 194 0.55 0.13 -15.33
CA VAL A 194 1.74 -0.50 -15.92
C VAL A 194 2.78 0.57 -16.28
N LEU A 195 2.36 1.62 -16.99
CA LEU A 195 3.24 2.75 -17.33
C LEU A 195 3.84 3.42 -16.09
N ARG A 196 3.05 3.57 -15.02
CA ARG A 196 3.56 4.09 -13.75
C ARG A 196 4.57 3.14 -13.11
N ALA A 197 4.34 1.83 -13.17
CA ALA A 197 5.23 0.85 -12.60
C ALA A 197 6.61 0.85 -13.27
N ILE A 198 6.64 1.00 -14.59
CA ILE A 198 7.89 1.00 -15.37
C ILE A 198 8.49 2.39 -15.59
N GLY A 199 7.81 3.46 -15.20
CA GLY A 199 8.32 4.82 -15.37
C GLY A 199 9.57 5.11 -14.56
N ASP A 200 9.85 4.35 -13.49
CA ASP A 200 11.14 4.43 -12.78
C ASP A 200 12.29 3.83 -13.63
N ALA A 201 11.97 2.87 -14.51
CA ALA A 201 12.90 2.33 -15.48
C ALA A 201 13.02 3.27 -16.67
N ASP A 202 11.93 3.60 -17.37
CA ASP A 202 11.94 4.50 -18.54
C ASP A 202 10.96 5.68 -18.36
N PRO A 203 11.37 6.75 -17.66
CA PRO A 203 10.50 7.88 -17.37
C PRO A 203 10.04 8.61 -18.64
N THR A 204 10.89 8.64 -19.67
CA THR A 204 10.61 9.38 -20.91
C THR A 204 9.57 8.64 -21.74
N ALA A 205 9.74 7.33 -21.97
CA ALA A 205 8.77 6.53 -22.71
C ALA A 205 7.43 6.47 -21.97
N ALA A 206 7.46 6.27 -20.64
CA ALA A 206 6.25 6.27 -19.82
C ALA A 206 5.51 7.61 -19.90
N ALA A 207 6.20 8.74 -19.72
CA ALA A 207 5.57 10.07 -19.79
C ALA A 207 5.01 10.39 -21.18
N LEU A 208 5.66 9.93 -22.26
CA LEU A 208 5.15 10.11 -23.63
C LEU A 208 3.81 9.39 -23.81
N GLU A 209 3.74 8.11 -23.43
CA GLU A 209 2.55 7.29 -23.60
C GLU A 209 1.40 7.75 -22.69
N LEU A 210 1.71 8.05 -21.42
CA LEU A 210 0.75 8.69 -20.50
C LEU A 210 0.23 10.01 -21.09
N GLY A 211 1.10 10.77 -21.75
CA GLY A 211 0.74 11.99 -22.45
C GLY A 211 -0.22 11.78 -23.63
N ARG A 212 -0.08 10.68 -24.38
CA ARG A 212 -1.04 10.30 -25.44
C ARG A 212 -2.38 9.93 -24.83
N MET A 213 -2.39 9.02 -23.86
CA MET A 213 -3.61 8.54 -23.20
C MET A 213 -4.40 9.67 -22.51
N MET A 214 -3.74 10.64 -21.87
CA MET A 214 -4.47 11.75 -21.24
C MET A 214 -5.17 12.68 -22.24
N ARG A 215 -4.67 12.76 -23.48
CA ARG A 215 -5.26 13.60 -24.55
C ARG A 215 -6.29 12.85 -25.40
N ASP A 216 -6.24 11.53 -25.41
CA ASP A 216 -7.19 10.70 -26.13
C ASP A 216 -8.61 10.83 -25.54
N GLY A 217 -9.56 11.26 -26.38
CA GLY A 217 -10.96 11.44 -26.00
C GLY A 217 -11.71 10.12 -25.79
N ALA A 218 -11.24 9.02 -26.38
CA ALA A 218 -11.82 7.70 -26.16
C ALA A 218 -11.44 7.11 -24.79
N THR A 219 -10.34 7.58 -24.20
CA THR A 219 -9.91 7.18 -22.86
C THR A 219 -10.84 7.77 -21.79
N SER A 220 -11.26 6.96 -20.82
CA SER A 220 -12.19 7.40 -19.78
C SER A 220 -11.64 8.60 -18.98
N PRO A 221 -12.49 9.52 -18.50
CA PRO A 221 -12.04 10.69 -17.73
C PRO A 221 -11.22 10.33 -16.50
N VAL A 222 -11.56 9.24 -15.81
CA VAL A 222 -10.78 8.73 -14.67
C VAL A 222 -9.37 8.35 -15.10
N ALA A 223 -9.23 7.59 -16.20
CA ALA A 223 -7.94 7.19 -16.72
C ALA A 223 -7.12 8.39 -17.19
N ARG A 224 -7.74 9.36 -17.89
CA ARG A 224 -7.06 10.58 -18.33
C ARG A 224 -6.49 11.38 -17.17
N VAL A 225 -7.23 11.54 -16.06
CA VAL A 225 -6.72 12.20 -14.84
C VAL A 225 -5.55 11.42 -14.25
N ARG A 226 -5.64 10.08 -14.18
CA ARG A 226 -4.52 9.24 -13.69
C ARG A 226 -3.29 9.36 -14.56
N CYS A 227 -3.45 9.35 -15.88
CA CYS A 227 -2.36 9.54 -16.82
C CYS A 227 -1.68 10.90 -16.64
N ALA A 228 -2.46 11.97 -16.45
CA ALA A 228 -1.93 13.31 -16.18
C ALA A 228 -1.13 13.35 -14.86
N GLU A 229 -1.62 12.70 -13.80
CA GLU A 229 -0.90 12.61 -12.52
C GLU A 229 0.45 11.92 -12.68
N PHE A 230 0.48 10.76 -13.34
CA PHE A 230 1.71 10.00 -13.53
C PHE A 230 2.69 10.70 -14.48
N ALA A 231 2.19 11.36 -15.53
CA ALA A 231 3.03 12.13 -16.43
C ALA A 231 3.76 13.28 -15.70
N VAL A 232 3.08 13.98 -14.79
CA VAL A 232 3.67 15.03 -13.95
C VAL A 232 4.60 14.45 -12.88
N GLU A 233 4.30 13.26 -12.34
CA GLU A 233 5.17 12.52 -11.40
C GLU A 233 6.56 12.29 -12.02
N PHE A 234 6.63 11.83 -13.27
CA PHE A 234 7.89 11.58 -13.97
C PHE A 234 8.55 12.83 -14.56
N ARG A 235 7.74 13.79 -15.05
CA ARG A 235 8.20 14.92 -15.86
C ARG A 235 7.45 16.19 -15.51
N ARG A 236 8.06 17.05 -14.68
CA ARG A 236 7.44 18.32 -14.22
C ARG A 236 7.13 19.30 -15.34
N ASP A 237 7.84 19.21 -16.47
CA ASP A 237 7.59 19.99 -17.69
C ASP A 237 6.26 19.62 -18.38
N ARG A 238 5.60 18.53 -17.97
CA ARG A 238 4.26 18.15 -18.45
C ARG A 238 3.13 18.85 -17.71
N LYS A 239 3.41 19.65 -16.69
CA LYS A 239 2.39 20.31 -15.86
C LYS A 239 1.37 21.11 -16.66
N ASP A 240 1.80 21.91 -17.63
CA ASP A 240 0.88 22.76 -18.39
C ASP A 240 -0.04 21.92 -19.29
N GLN A 241 0.52 20.92 -19.98
CA GLN A 241 -0.27 19.98 -20.79
C GLN A 241 -1.27 19.20 -19.92
N ALA A 242 -0.83 18.73 -18.76
CA ALA A 242 -1.67 18.02 -17.80
C ALA A 242 -2.76 18.94 -17.24
N ALA A 243 -2.43 20.19 -16.91
CA ALA A 243 -3.35 21.20 -16.40
C ALA A 243 -4.51 21.48 -17.37
N THR A 244 -4.22 21.61 -18.67
CA THR A 244 -5.24 21.79 -19.70
C THR A 244 -6.24 20.62 -19.73
N VAL A 245 -5.75 19.39 -19.67
CA VAL A 245 -6.61 18.19 -19.66
C VAL A 245 -7.43 18.10 -18.37
N VAL A 246 -6.82 18.29 -17.20
CA VAL A 246 -7.58 18.20 -15.94
C VAL A 246 -8.54 19.38 -15.76
N ARG A 247 -8.28 20.53 -16.39
CA ARG A 247 -9.24 21.65 -16.43
C ARG A 247 -10.51 21.25 -17.16
N SER A 248 -10.43 20.71 -18.37
CA SER A 248 -11.64 20.31 -19.10
C SER A 248 -12.45 19.27 -18.33
N ILE A 249 -11.79 18.32 -17.66
CA ILE A 249 -12.45 17.30 -16.83
C ILE A 249 -13.05 17.88 -15.54
N ALA A 250 -12.38 18.84 -14.90
CA ALA A 250 -12.85 19.43 -13.65
C ALA A 250 -14.17 20.21 -13.85
N PHE A 251 -14.25 20.96 -14.95
CA PHE A 251 -15.37 21.86 -15.26
C PHE A 251 -16.44 21.23 -16.16
N ASP A 252 -16.33 19.94 -16.49
CA ASP A 252 -17.39 19.21 -17.18
C ASP A 252 -18.47 18.78 -16.17
N ASP A 253 -19.62 19.46 -16.21
CA ASP A 253 -20.75 19.20 -15.31
C ASP A 253 -21.45 17.86 -15.56
N SER A 254 -21.22 17.21 -16.70
CA SER A 254 -21.77 15.88 -16.99
C SER A 254 -21.05 14.76 -16.23
N LEU A 255 -19.85 15.03 -15.70
CA LEU A 255 -19.02 14.02 -15.05
C LEU A 255 -19.32 13.83 -13.56
N PRO A 256 -19.10 12.63 -13.01
CA PRO A 256 -19.28 12.39 -11.58
C PRO A 256 -18.41 13.30 -10.71
N ALA A 257 -19.01 13.81 -9.62
CA ALA A 257 -18.36 14.76 -8.72
C ALA A 257 -16.99 14.30 -8.19
N HIS A 258 -16.80 13.00 -7.94
CA HIS A 258 -15.53 12.46 -7.45
C HIS A 258 -14.39 12.58 -8.49
N VAL A 259 -14.69 12.46 -9.79
CA VAL A 259 -13.72 12.62 -10.88
C VAL A 259 -13.33 14.09 -11.01
N ARG A 260 -14.34 14.96 -11.07
CA ARG A 260 -14.18 16.42 -11.12
C ARG A 260 -13.38 16.94 -9.93
N LYS A 261 -13.67 16.46 -8.72
CA LYS A 261 -12.93 16.79 -7.48
C LYS A 261 -11.48 16.35 -7.56
N ARG A 262 -11.18 15.17 -8.10
CA ARG A 262 -9.79 14.73 -8.29
C ARG A 262 -9.06 15.64 -9.29
N ALA A 263 -9.68 15.91 -10.44
CA ALA A 263 -9.14 16.78 -11.48
C ALA A 263 -8.89 18.22 -10.96
N ALA A 264 -9.83 18.79 -10.20
CA ALA A 264 -9.69 20.11 -9.58
C ALA A 264 -8.54 20.17 -8.55
N ARG A 265 -8.32 19.11 -7.77
CA ARG A 265 -7.15 19.02 -6.87
C ARG A 265 -5.83 19.02 -7.63
N CYS A 266 -5.77 18.32 -8.75
CA CYS A 266 -4.62 18.33 -9.65
C CYS A 266 -4.39 19.74 -10.22
N LEU A 267 -5.46 20.37 -10.74
CA LEU A 267 -5.41 21.70 -11.32
C LEU A 267 -4.91 22.76 -10.34
N ALA A 268 -5.44 22.76 -9.10
CA ALA A 268 -5.01 23.67 -8.04
C ALA A 268 -3.52 23.51 -7.66
N ARG A 269 -2.95 22.33 -7.88
CA ARG A 269 -1.55 22.03 -7.58
C ARG A 269 -0.61 22.39 -8.73
N TRP A 270 -1.05 22.22 -9.97
CA TRP A 270 -0.16 22.29 -11.14
C TRP A 270 -0.22 23.61 -11.88
N SER A 271 -1.38 24.29 -11.88
CA SER A 271 -1.56 25.56 -12.58
C SER A 271 -1.71 26.70 -11.59
N GLU A 272 -0.84 27.71 -11.69
CA GLU A 272 -0.98 28.93 -10.90
C GLU A 272 -2.19 29.74 -11.37
N ALA A 273 -2.34 29.88 -12.69
CA ALA A 273 -3.42 30.64 -13.31
C ALA A 273 -4.83 30.09 -12.97
N CYS A 274 -4.97 28.77 -12.86
CA CYS A 274 -6.27 28.14 -12.57
C CYS A 274 -6.45 27.80 -11.09
N ARG A 275 -5.53 28.22 -10.21
CA ARG A 275 -5.47 27.74 -8.82
C ARG A 275 -6.71 28.12 -8.02
N GLU A 276 -7.10 29.38 -8.06
CA GLU A 276 -8.24 29.88 -7.28
C GLU A 276 -9.57 29.33 -7.81
N GLU A 277 -9.75 29.33 -9.13
CA GLU A 277 -10.94 28.75 -9.77
C GLU A 277 -11.12 27.26 -9.41
N ALA A 278 -10.02 26.50 -9.37
CA ALA A 278 -10.03 25.11 -8.95
C ALA A 278 -10.38 24.95 -7.46
N ARG A 279 -9.90 25.85 -6.59
CA ARG A 279 -10.24 25.85 -5.16
C ARG A 279 -11.72 26.18 -4.94
N ASP A 280 -12.27 27.13 -5.68
CA ASP A 280 -13.71 27.45 -5.64
C ASP A 280 -14.56 26.28 -6.08
N LEU A 281 -14.18 25.60 -7.17
CA LEU A 281 -14.85 24.37 -7.59
C LEU A 281 -14.79 23.29 -6.49
N LEU A 282 -13.64 23.11 -5.83
CA LEU A 282 -13.52 22.15 -4.73
C LEU A 282 -14.43 22.48 -3.55
N ARG A 283 -14.61 23.76 -3.20
CA ARG A 283 -15.56 24.18 -2.15
C ARG A 283 -16.99 23.83 -2.54
N ARG A 284 -17.40 24.14 -3.77
CA ARG A 284 -18.73 23.80 -4.30
C ARG A 284 -19.01 22.30 -4.32
N LEU A 285 -18.02 21.48 -4.71
CA LEU A 285 -18.15 20.02 -4.76
C LEU A 285 -18.05 19.32 -3.39
N VAL A 286 -17.70 20.04 -2.33
CA VAL A 286 -17.65 19.51 -0.95
C VAL A 286 -18.94 19.81 -0.19
N LEU A 287 -19.60 20.91 -0.52
CA LEU A 287 -20.90 21.25 0.05
C LEU A 287 -22.00 20.42 -0.64
N PRO A 288 -22.98 19.87 0.11
CA PRO A 288 -24.18 19.34 -0.52
C PRO A 288 -24.85 20.47 -1.31
N ALA A 289 -25.39 20.16 -2.48
CA ALA A 289 -26.23 21.11 -3.22
C ALA A 289 -27.38 21.57 -2.29
N PRO A 290 -27.77 22.87 -2.32
CA PRO A 290 -28.93 23.35 -1.58
C PRO A 290 -30.21 22.64 -2.00
#